data_AF-A0A7S1X8F3-F1
#
_entry.id   AF-A0A7S1X8F3-F1
#
_cell.length_a   1.000
_cell.length_b   1.000
_cell.length_c   1.000
_cell.angle_alpha   90.00
_cell.angle_beta   90.00
_cell.angle_gamma   90.00
#
_symmetry.space_group_name_H-M   'P 1'
#
loop_
_entity.id
_entity.type
_entity.pdbx_description
1 polymer ?
#
loop_
_entity_poly.entity_id
_entity_poly.type
_entity_poly.pdbx_seq_one_letter_code
_entity_poly.pdbx_strand_id
1 'polypeptide(L)'
;GGDGSSCALAALVRISTPARPGLDDPSSAAFQAAVADFKEGMATLFSNFNIDPLRHVEVDASAVTSNTNANGAFVMDIPFRLYPDRTAGVTVPTVPRATAILTNAANIQMTHKDLTLLEVLDVSRRGVCDNGVCEIGEMLPVSGSLPEDLCAADCPGVISCPVGSATDLVGERYSSCTGNGACVQSTGEC
;
A
#
# COMPACT_ATOMS: atom_id res chain seq x y z
N GLY A 1 14.51 -14.19 -4.22
CA GLY A 1 13.51 -13.09 -4.28
C GLY A 1 13.34 -12.42 -2.93
N GLY A 2 12.74 -11.22 -2.87
CA GLY A 2 12.39 -10.54 -1.62
C GLY A 2 11.34 -11.29 -0.79
N ASP A 3 11.32 -11.05 0.53
CA ASP A 3 10.40 -11.69 1.49
C ASP A 3 9.11 -10.86 1.70
N GLY A 4 8.86 -9.86 0.86
CA GLY A 4 7.75 -8.92 0.98
C GLY A 4 7.92 -7.89 2.10
N SER A 5 9.05 -7.88 2.82
CA SER A 5 9.36 -6.86 3.83
C SER A 5 9.83 -5.53 3.21
N SER A 6 10.15 -5.52 1.91
CA SER A 6 10.47 -4.31 1.13
C SER A 6 9.23 -3.68 0.47
N CYS A 7 8.13 -4.42 0.37
CA CYS A 7 6.89 -3.94 -0.23
C CYS A 7 6.19 -2.94 0.69
N ALA A 8 5.55 -1.94 0.10
CA ALA A 8 4.62 -1.09 0.81
C ALA A 8 3.32 -1.85 1.14
N LEU A 9 2.63 -1.39 2.17
CA LEU A 9 1.22 -1.68 2.36
C LEU A 9 0.42 -0.57 1.68
N ALA A 10 -0.49 -0.89 0.78
CA ALA A 10 -1.47 0.05 0.25
C ALA A 10 -2.82 -0.22 0.88
N ALA A 11 -3.58 0.83 1.20
CA ALA A 11 -4.92 0.71 1.71
C ALA A 11 -5.81 1.86 1.24
N LEU A 12 -7.09 1.58 1.09
CA LEU A 12 -8.14 2.55 0.85
C LEU A 12 -9.10 2.53 2.02
N VAL A 13 -9.28 3.67 2.69
CA VAL A 13 -10.15 3.78 3.86
C VAL A 13 -11.14 4.92 3.70
N ARG A 14 -12.32 4.77 4.28
CA ARG A 14 -13.32 5.83 4.36
C ARG A 14 -13.28 6.49 5.73
N ILE A 15 -13.20 7.80 5.75
CA ILE A 15 -13.28 8.59 6.98
C ILE A 15 -14.44 9.60 6.91
N SER A 16 -14.94 10.02 8.05
CA SER A 16 -15.77 11.22 8.16
C SER A 16 -15.04 12.35 8.86
N THR A 17 -15.38 13.57 8.49
CA THR A 17 -14.90 14.79 9.14
C THR A 17 -15.99 15.86 9.11
N PRO A 18 -16.00 16.84 10.04
CA PRO A 18 -16.87 18.00 9.91
C PRO A 18 -16.64 18.72 8.58
N ALA A 19 -17.72 19.05 7.88
CA ALA A 19 -17.64 19.81 6.63
C ALA A 19 -16.97 21.18 6.89
N ARG A 20 -15.95 21.51 6.09
CA ARG A 20 -15.22 22.77 6.12
C ARG A 20 -14.96 23.24 4.68
N PRO A 21 -14.97 24.54 4.39
CA PRO A 21 -14.64 25.04 3.06
C PRO A 21 -13.26 24.58 2.59
N GLY A 22 -13.18 24.04 1.37
CA GLY A 22 -11.94 23.62 0.72
C GLY A 22 -11.53 22.17 0.95
N LEU A 23 -12.26 21.37 1.76
CA LEU A 23 -11.94 19.94 1.92
C LEU A 23 -12.10 19.10 0.65
N ASP A 24 -12.79 19.63 -0.36
CA ASP A 24 -12.99 19.04 -1.69
C ASP A 24 -11.91 19.45 -2.71
N ASP A 25 -11.02 20.37 -2.35
CA ASP A 25 -9.92 20.85 -3.19
C ASP A 25 -8.57 20.35 -2.64
N PRO A 26 -7.88 19.41 -3.33
CA PRO A 26 -6.59 18.89 -2.91
C PRO A 26 -5.50 19.94 -2.71
N SER A 27 -5.62 21.10 -3.35
CA SER A 27 -4.65 22.20 -3.23
C SER A 27 -4.91 23.11 -2.03
N SER A 28 -6.06 22.97 -1.36
CA SER A 28 -6.44 23.86 -0.28
C SER A 28 -5.69 23.54 1.02
N ALA A 29 -5.50 24.57 1.84
CA ALA A 29 -4.91 24.41 3.17
C ALA A 29 -5.76 23.49 4.09
N ALA A 30 -7.09 23.49 3.92
CA ALA A 30 -7.99 22.67 4.70
C ALA A 30 -7.81 21.18 4.39
N PHE A 31 -7.71 20.83 3.10
CA PHE A 31 -7.43 19.46 2.68
C PHE A 31 -6.04 19.00 3.13
N GLN A 32 -5.02 19.83 2.93
CA GLN A 32 -3.66 19.49 3.34
C GLN A 32 -3.53 19.28 4.86
N ALA A 33 -4.25 20.08 5.66
CA ALA A 33 -4.34 19.86 7.10
C ALA A 33 -5.05 18.54 7.46
N ALA A 34 -6.17 18.23 6.80
CA ALA A 34 -6.88 16.96 7.00
C ALA A 34 -6.01 15.74 6.62
N VAL A 35 -5.21 15.83 5.55
CA VAL A 35 -4.25 14.80 5.17
C VAL A 35 -3.13 14.67 6.21
N ALA A 36 -2.61 15.78 6.75
CA ALA A 36 -1.60 15.74 7.80
C ALA A 36 -2.14 15.07 9.08
N ASP A 37 -3.34 15.45 9.52
CA ASP A 37 -4.01 14.85 10.68
C ASP A 37 -4.32 13.36 10.44
N PHE A 38 -4.70 13.00 9.21
CA PHE A 38 -4.89 11.59 8.82
C PHE A 38 -3.59 10.80 8.95
N LYS A 39 -2.47 11.33 8.44
CA LYS A 39 -1.15 10.69 8.53
C LYS A 39 -0.72 10.48 9.98
N GLU A 40 -0.93 11.46 10.86
CA GLU A 40 -0.68 11.32 12.30
C GLU A 40 -1.56 10.25 12.96
N GLY A 41 -2.84 10.21 12.60
CA GLY A 41 -3.78 9.17 13.05
C GLY A 41 -3.33 7.77 12.64
N MET A 42 -2.91 7.60 11.38
CA MET A 42 -2.37 6.32 10.89
C MET A 42 -1.06 5.93 11.58
N ALA A 43 -0.13 6.87 11.76
CA ALA A 43 1.11 6.60 12.50
C ALA A 43 0.83 6.15 13.94
N THR A 44 -0.16 6.77 14.61
CA THR A 44 -0.60 6.36 15.95
C THR A 44 -1.18 4.94 15.94
N LEU A 45 -2.05 4.64 14.96
CA LEU A 45 -2.69 3.34 14.81
C LEU A 45 -1.66 2.21 14.55
N PHE A 46 -0.61 2.53 13.80
CA PHE A 46 0.50 1.60 13.49
C PHE A 46 1.75 1.85 14.35
N SER A 47 1.60 2.43 15.55
CA SER A 47 2.73 2.81 16.42
C SER A 47 3.69 1.65 16.76
N ASN A 48 3.19 0.41 16.82
CA ASN A 48 3.99 -0.80 17.04
C ASN A 48 5.00 -1.11 15.91
N PHE A 49 4.95 -0.36 14.81
CA PHE A 49 5.78 -0.54 13.62
C PHE A 49 6.78 0.59 13.39
N ASN A 50 6.91 1.52 14.36
CA ASN A 50 7.79 2.69 14.27
C ASN A 50 7.50 3.59 13.06
N ILE A 51 6.21 3.71 12.70
CA ILE A 51 5.75 4.53 11.57
C ILE A 51 5.89 6.02 11.92
N ASP A 52 6.50 6.78 11.02
CA ASP A 52 6.60 8.22 11.08
C ASP A 52 5.59 8.79 10.08
N PRO A 53 4.72 9.73 10.50
CA PRO A 53 3.64 10.21 9.64
C PRO A 53 4.14 10.98 8.42
N LEU A 54 5.31 11.62 8.47
CA LEU A 54 5.84 12.44 7.39
C LEU A 54 6.64 11.61 6.39
N ARG A 55 7.29 10.55 6.85
CA ARG A 55 8.20 9.73 6.03
C ARG A 55 7.60 8.43 5.53
N HIS A 56 6.78 7.79 6.35
CA HIS A 56 6.33 6.42 6.06
C HIS A 56 4.86 6.37 5.61
N VAL A 57 4.08 7.43 5.82
CA VAL A 57 2.69 7.51 5.37
C VAL A 57 2.57 8.44 4.18
N GLU A 58 2.29 7.86 3.01
CA GLU A 58 1.98 8.61 1.80
C GLU A 58 0.47 8.57 1.54
N VAL A 59 -0.11 9.69 1.16
CA VAL A 59 -1.50 9.78 0.71
C VAL A 59 -1.47 10.23 -0.74
N ASP A 60 -2.13 9.48 -1.61
CA ASP A 60 -2.33 9.91 -2.99
C ASP A 60 -3.49 10.92 -3.03
N ALA A 61 -3.13 12.18 -2.79
CA ALA A 61 -4.08 13.29 -2.74
C ALA A 61 -4.93 13.42 -4.02
N SER A 62 -4.40 12.99 -5.18
CA SER A 62 -5.10 13.06 -6.46
C SER A 62 -6.19 12.00 -6.61
N ALA A 63 -6.05 10.89 -5.87
CA ALA A 63 -7.00 9.78 -5.85
C ALA A 63 -7.96 9.83 -4.65
N VAL A 64 -7.84 10.84 -3.78
CA VAL A 64 -8.83 11.07 -2.70
C VAL A 64 -10.15 11.49 -3.35
N THR A 65 -11.24 10.82 -2.95
CA THR A 65 -12.59 11.23 -3.33
C THR A 65 -13.35 11.69 -2.11
N SER A 66 -14.22 12.68 -2.28
CA SER A 66 -15.04 13.23 -1.20
C SER A 66 -16.51 13.25 -1.59
N ASN A 67 -17.39 12.98 -0.62
CA ASN A 67 -18.83 13.07 -0.81
C ASN A 67 -19.53 13.50 0.48
N THR A 68 -20.80 13.86 0.40
CA THR A 68 -21.66 14.00 1.57
C THR A 68 -22.56 12.77 1.63
N ASN A 69 -22.52 12.02 2.73
CA ASN A 69 -23.34 10.82 2.88
C ASN A 69 -24.83 11.19 3.15
N ALA A 70 -25.69 10.18 3.17
CA ALA A 70 -27.14 10.36 3.38
C ALA A 70 -27.51 11.04 4.71
N ASN A 71 -26.60 11.04 5.69
CA ASN A 71 -26.79 11.67 7.00
C ASN A 71 -26.25 13.11 7.05
N GLY A 72 -25.80 13.65 5.91
CA GLY A 72 -25.23 14.99 5.82
C GLY A 72 -23.79 15.10 6.34
N ALA A 73 -23.12 13.98 6.64
CA ALA A 73 -21.72 13.99 7.05
C ALA A 73 -20.80 14.01 5.83
N PHE A 74 -19.77 14.84 5.87
CA PHE A 74 -18.73 14.86 4.85
C PHE A 74 -17.80 13.66 5.04
N VAL A 75 -17.62 12.89 3.98
CA VAL A 75 -16.83 11.66 3.95
C VAL A 75 -15.75 11.75 2.88
N MET A 76 -14.61 11.15 3.16
CA MET A 76 -13.49 11.05 2.23
C MET A 76 -13.01 9.61 2.14
N ASP A 77 -12.80 9.13 0.92
CA ASP A 77 -12.12 7.86 0.66
C ASP A 77 -10.65 8.20 0.38
N ILE A 78 -9.77 7.78 1.27
CA ILE A 78 -8.34 8.14 1.29
C ILE A 78 -7.51 6.91 0.94
N PRO A 79 -6.92 6.85 -0.27
CA PRO A 79 -5.87 5.90 -0.58
C PRO A 79 -4.56 6.34 0.07
N PHE A 80 -3.94 5.43 0.82
CA PHE A 80 -2.64 5.68 1.44
C PHE A 80 -1.71 4.47 1.32
N ARG A 81 -0.41 4.74 1.45
CA ARG A 81 0.65 3.75 1.48
C ARG A 81 1.46 3.88 2.77
N LEU A 82 1.84 2.73 3.33
CA LEU A 82 2.87 2.63 4.34
C LEU A 82 4.14 2.10 3.69
N TYR A 83 5.22 2.86 3.77
CA TYR A 83 6.53 2.46 3.26
C TYR A 83 7.38 1.85 4.38
N PRO A 84 8.05 0.71 4.15
CA PRO A 84 9.07 0.22 5.05
C PRO A 84 10.32 1.12 4.98
N ASP A 85 11.05 1.21 6.09
CA ASP A 85 12.39 1.80 6.15
C ASP A 85 13.27 0.90 7.00
N ARG A 86 14.03 0.03 6.33
CA ARG A 86 14.94 -0.91 7.01
C ARG A 86 16.05 -0.21 7.78
N THR A 87 16.47 0.98 7.35
CA THR A 87 17.53 1.74 8.01
C THR A 87 17.04 2.36 9.31
N ALA A 88 15.77 2.77 9.36
CA ALA A 88 15.10 3.28 10.56
C ALA A 88 14.40 2.18 11.39
N GLY A 89 14.56 0.90 11.02
CA GLY A 89 13.92 -0.23 11.72
C GLY A 89 12.39 -0.28 11.57
N VAL A 90 11.86 0.35 10.53
CA VAL A 90 10.43 0.43 10.23
C VAL A 90 10.03 -0.74 9.37
N THR A 91 9.08 -1.51 9.87
CA THR A 91 8.51 -2.67 9.15
C THR A 91 7.05 -2.39 8.89
N VAL A 92 6.54 -2.83 7.75
CA VAL A 92 5.11 -2.71 7.46
C VAL A 92 4.38 -4.01 7.83
N PRO A 93 3.17 -3.93 8.42
CA PRO A 93 2.38 -5.11 8.72
C PRO A 93 2.08 -5.94 7.47
N THR A 94 1.87 -7.23 7.66
CA THR A 94 1.27 -8.08 6.62
C THR A 94 -0.16 -7.60 6.32
N VAL A 95 -0.67 -7.87 5.12
CA VAL A 95 -2.04 -7.48 4.73
C VAL A 95 -3.08 -7.96 5.76
N PRO A 96 -3.13 -9.24 6.17
CA PRO A 96 -4.10 -9.69 7.18
C PRO A 96 -4.00 -8.92 8.50
N ARG A 97 -2.78 -8.59 8.95
CA ARG A 97 -2.56 -7.85 10.18
C ARG A 97 -3.00 -6.39 10.04
N ALA A 98 -2.69 -5.76 8.91
CA ALA A 98 -3.11 -4.40 8.62
C ALA A 98 -4.63 -4.28 8.52
N THR A 99 -5.27 -5.20 7.80
CA THR A 99 -6.73 -5.30 7.73
C THR A 99 -7.33 -5.42 9.12
N ALA A 100 -6.81 -6.33 9.97
CA ALA A 100 -7.33 -6.48 11.33
C ALA A 100 -7.20 -5.19 12.17
N ILE A 101 -6.07 -4.49 12.08
CA ILE A 101 -5.85 -3.21 12.78
C ILE A 101 -6.84 -2.14 12.30
N LEU A 102 -6.96 -1.96 10.99
CA LEU A 102 -7.83 -0.95 10.38
C LEU A 102 -9.31 -1.26 10.62
N THR A 103 -9.74 -2.51 10.44
CA THR A 103 -11.12 -2.93 10.69
C THR A 103 -11.48 -2.77 12.17
N ASN A 104 -10.58 -3.11 13.08
CA ASN A 104 -10.81 -2.87 14.51
C ASN A 104 -10.96 -1.37 14.81
N ALA A 105 -10.10 -0.53 14.24
CA ALA A 105 -10.19 0.92 14.38
C ALA A 105 -11.48 1.51 13.79
N ALA A 106 -11.95 0.99 12.64
CA ALA A 106 -13.23 1.36 12.05
C ALA A 106 -14.42 0.93 12.92
N ASN A 107 -14.39 -0.29 13.47
CA ASN A 107 -15.45 -0.82 14.33
C ASN A 107 -15.64 0.00 15.61
N ILE A 108 -14.54 0.48 16.20
CA ILE A 108 -14.60 1.35 17.38
C ILE A 108 -14.76 2.83 17.03
N GLN A 109 -14.88 3.16 15.73
CA GLN A 109 -14.94 4.53 15.21
C GLN A 109 -13.82 5.40 15.78
N MET A 110 -12.58 4.90 15.67
CA MET A 110 -11.39 5.61 16.13
C MET A 110 -11.41 7.03 15.55
N THR A 111 -11.24 8.00 16.46
CA THR A 111 -11.22 9.41 16.11
C THR A 111 -9.85 10.02 16.39
N HIS A 112 -9.34 10.83 15.47
CA HIS A 112 -8.13 11.62 15.61
C HIS A 112 -8.33 13.00 15.00
N LYS A 113 -8.21 14.07 15.81
CA LYS A 113 -8.35 15.47 15.36
C LYS A 113 -9.51 15.71 14.38
N ASP A 114 -10.72 15.35 14.81
CA ASP A 114 -11.97 15.46 14.04
C ASP A 114 -12.11 14.53 12.82
N LEU A 115 -11.20 13.60 12.60
CA LEU A 115 -11.32 12.54 11.60
C LEU A 115 -11.77 11.26 12.30
N THR A 116 -12.83 10.63 11.80
CA THR A 116 -13.31 9.34 12.30
C THR A 116 -13.17 8.29 11.22
N LEU A 117 -12.46 7.20 11.51
CA LEU A 117 -12.36 6.07 10.58
C LEU A 117 -13.68 5.30 10.57
N LEU A 118 -14.29 5.18 9.40
CA LEU A 118 -15.60 4.54 9.22
C LEU A 118 -15.50 3.13 8.66
N GLU A 119 -14.67 2.94 7.64
CA GLU A 119 -14.65 1.72 6.85
C GLU A 119 -13.28 1.48 6.21
N VAL A 120 -12.95 0.20 6.01
CA VAL A 120 -11.80 -0.25 5.24
C VAL A 120 -12.31 -0.79 3.92
N LEU A 121 -11.93 -0.16 2.81
CA LEU A 121 -12.42 -0.48 1.47
C LEU A 121 -11.51 -1.47 0.74
N ASP A 122 -10.19 -1.29 0.89
CA ASP A 122 -9.18 -2.21 0.34
C ASP A 122 -7.90 -2.21 1.19
N VAL A 123 -7.20 -3.33 1.22
CA VAL A 123 -5.86 -3.46 1.78
C VAL A 123 -5.06 -4.46 0.93
N SER A 124 -3.94 -4.01 0.39
CA SER A 124 -3.13 -4.80 -0.54
C SER A 124 -1.62 -4.54 -0.34
N ARG A 125 -0.79 -5.37 -0.99
CA ARG A 125 0.65 -5.11 -1.12
C ARG A 125 0.91 -4.35 -2.41
N ARG A 126 1.82 -3.38 -2.35
CA ARG A 126 2.32 -2.65 -3.52
C ARG A 126 3.85 -2.73 -3.54
N GLY A 127 4.41 -3.00 -4.71
CA GLY A 127 5.84 -2.86 -4.94
C GLY A 127 6.34 -1.44 -4.69
N VAL A 128 7.62 -1.28 -4.33
CA VAL A 128 8.27 0.01 -4.08
C VAL A 128 9.50 0.11 -4.96
N CYS A 129 9.42 0.89 -6.03
CA CYS A 129 10.57 1.10 -6.91
C CYS A 129 11.69 1.91 -6.23
N ASP A 130 12.91 1.72 -6.74
CA ASP A 130 14.16 2.32 -6.33
C ASP A 130 14.59 2.00 -4.88
N ASN A 131 14.15 0.87 -4.33
CA ASN A 131 14.53 0.41 -2.98
C ASN A 131 15.73 -0.58 -2.98
N GLY A 132 16.22 -0.98 -4.15
CA GLY A 132 17.33 -1.91 -4.35
C GLY A 132 16.98 -3.39 -4.12
N VAL A 133 15.71 -3.74 -3.94
CA VAL A 133 15.22 -5.09 -3.68
C VAL A 133 14.08 -5.44 -4.63
N CYS A 134 14.33 -6.37 -5.54
CA CYS A 134 13.31 -6.83 -6.47
C CYS A 134 12.29 -7.76 -5.80
N GLU A 135 11.06 -7.26 -5.61
CA GLU A 135 9.94 -8.00 -5.03
C GLU A 135 8.99 -8.56 -6.11
N ILE A 136 8.29 -9.68 -5.85
CA ILE A 136 7.37 -10.29 -6.83
C ILE A 136 6.27 -9.31 -7.28
N GLY A 137 5.82 -8.44 -6.38
CA GLY A 137 4.83 -7.39 -6.67
C GLY A 137 5.33 -6.24 -7.54
N GLU A 138 6.64 -6.16 -7.79
CA GLU A 138 7.30 -5.19 -8.70
C GLU A 138 7.56 -5.80 -10.08
N MET A 139 7.36 -7.12 -10.22
CA MET A 139 7.73 -7.89 -11.42
C MET A 139 6.55 -8.37 -12.25
N LEU A 140 5.36 -8.50 -11.65
CA LEU A 140 4.18 -9.01 -12.34
C LEU A 140 3.14 -7.91 -12.54
N PRO A 141 2.58 -7.77 -13.76
CA PRO A 141 1.43 -6.90 -13.97
C PRO A 141 0.25 -7.46 -13.19
N VAL A 142 -0.27 -6.67 -12.25
CA VAL A 142 -1.56 -6.95 -11.64
C VAL A 142 -2.60 -6.69 -12.75
N SER A 143 -3.09 -7.75 -13.39
CA SER A 143 -4.13 -7.78 -14.44
C SER A 143 -3.80 -7.12 -15.80
N GLY A 144 -3.42 -7.96 -16.79
CA GLY A 144 -3.76 -7.79 -18.23
C GLY A 144 -3.13 -6.65 -19.03
N SER A 145 -2.56 -5.64 -18.38
CA SER A 145 -1.81 -4.55 -19.00
C SER A 145 -0.55 -4.33 -18.18
N LEU A 146 0.61 -4.27 -18.86
CA LEU A 146 1.87 -3.85 -18.23
C LEU A 146 1.63 -2.46 -17.62
N PRO A 147 1.63 -2.30 -16.29
CA PRO A 147 1.61 -0.97 -15.71
C PRO A 147 2.93 -0.30 -16.07
N GLU A 148 2.91 1.02 -16.21
CA GLU A 148 4.13 1.85 -16.30
C GLU A 148 5.02 1.72 -15.04
N ASP A 149 4.57 1.00 -14.00
CA ASP A 149 5.21 0.73 -12.71
C ASP A 149 6.10 -0.54 -12.70
N LEU A 150 6.71 -0.95 -13.83
CA LEU A 150 7.80 -1.93 -13.78
C LEU A 150 9.02 -1.26 -13.13
N CYS A 151 9.38 -1.66 -11.91
CA CYS A 151 10.54 -1.13 -11.18
C CYS A 151 11.85 -1.63 -11.82
N ALA A 152 12.14 -1.20 -13.06
CA ALA A 152 13.26 -1.69 -13.86
C ALA A 152 14.63 -1.42 -13.20
N ALA A 153 14.70 -0.43 -12.31
CA ALA A 153 15.89 -0.15 -11.51
C ALA A 153 16.17 -1.25 -10.47
N ASP A 154 15.14 -1.74 -9.77
CA ASP A 154 15.27 -2.80 -8.77
C ASP A 154 15.24 -4.19 -9.38
N CYS A 155 14.48 -4.34 -10.47
CA CYS A 155 14.27 -5.56 -11.23
C CYS A 155 14.83 -5.44 -12.67
N PRO A 156 16.16 -5.29 -12.85
CA PRO A 156 16.78 -5.03 -14.16
C PRO A 156 16.71 -6.20 -15.16
N GLY A 157 15.94 -7.25 -14.87
CA GLY A 157 15.68 -8.32 -15.83
C GLY A 157 14.65 -9.32 -15.31
N VAL A 158 13.57 -9.46 -16.06
CA VAL A 158 12.78 -10.68 -16.09
C VAL A 158 13.67 -11.75 -16.73
N ILE A 159 14.36 -12.57 -15.91
CA ILE A 159 15.17 -13.67 -16.45
C ILE A 159 14.19 -14.75 -16.91
N SER A 160 14.20 -15.07 -18.21
CA SER A 160 13.43 -16.21 -18.71
C SER A 160 13.86 -17.46 -17.94
N CYS A 161 12.90 -18.17 -17.32
CA CYS A 161 13.25 -19.41 -16.63
C CYS A 161 13.91 -20.40 -17.61
N PRO A 162 14.87 -21.22 -17.16
CA PRO A 162 15.43 -22.29 -17.99
C PRO A 162 14.30 -23.15 -18.56
N VAL A 163 14.36 -23.44 -19.85
CA VAL A 163 13.35 -24.22 -20.57
C VAL A 163 13.10 -25.55 -19.83
N GLY A 164 11.91 -25.71 -19.23
CA GLY A 164 11.53 -26.90 -18.45
C GLY A 164 11.19 -26.67 -16.96
N SER A 165 11.23 -25.44 -16.47
CA SER A 165 10.81 -25.07 -15.11
C SER A 165 9.30 -25.17 -14.89
N ALA A 166 8.91 -25.47 -13.65
CA ALA A 166 7.60 -25.93 -13.21
C ALA A 166 6.37 -25.23 -13.83
N THR A 167 5.30 -26.01 -13.97
CA THR A 167 3.92 -25.51 -14.15
C THR A 167 3.39 -24.97 -12.83
N ASP A 168 2.63 -23.88 -12.85
CA ASP A 168 1.88 -23.42 -11.69
C ASP A 168 0.79 -24.43 -11.24
N LEU A 169 0.09 -24.13 -10.14
CA LEU A 169 -1.03 -24.93 -9.62
C LEU A 169 -2.25 -25.00 -10.59
N VAL A 170 -2.19 -24.32 -11.74
CA VAL A 170 -3.24 -24.20 -12.76
C VAL A 170 -2.77 -24.75 -14.13
N GLY A 171 -1.53 -25.24 -14.25
CA GLY A 171 -0.95 -25.82 -15.46
C GLY A 171 -0.28 -24.84 -16.44
N GLU A 172 -0.16 -23.55 -16.10
CA GLU A 172 0.57 -22.57 -16.92
C GLU A 172 2.07 -22.56 -16.59
N ARG A 173 2.92 -22.50 -17.62
CA ARG A 173 4.39 -22.49 -17.44
C ARG A 173 4.82 -21.13 -16.88
N TYR A 174 5.63 -21.12 -15.81
CA TYR A 174 6.37 -19.92 -15.44
C TYR A 174 7.34 -19.57 -16.58
N SER A 175 7.03 -18.53 -17.36
CA SER A 175 7.90 -18.03 -18.43
C SER A 175 9.04 -17.13 -17.92
N SER A 176 8.99 -16.77 -16.63
CA SER A 176 9.90 -15.83 -15.98
C SER A 176 10.22 -16.25 -14.55
N CYS A 177 11.50 -16.17 -14.20
CA CYS A 177 12.04 -16.46 -12.88
C CYS A 177 12.60 -15.17 -12.29
N THR A 178 12.48 -14.99 -10.97
CA THR A 178 12.62 -13.68 -10.32
C THR A 178 13.63 -13.66 -9.17
N GLY A 179 14.65 -12.79 -9.26
CA GLY A 179 15.65 -12.52 -8.20
C GLY A 179 17.13 -12.74 -8.60
N ASN A 180 18.07 -12.30 -7.76
CA ASN A 180 19.52 -12.49 -7.91
C ASN A 180 19.97 -13.79 -7.21
N GLY A 181 19.79 -14.94 -7.87
CA GLY A 181 20.13 -16.25 -7.30
C GLY A 181 20.01 -17.42 -8.29
N ALA A 182 20.34 -18.63 -7.84
CA ALA A 182 20.22 -19.83 -8.66
C ALA A 182 18.76 -20.32 -8.65
N CYS A 183 18.11 -20.24 -9.82
CA CYS A 183 16.71 -20.60 -9.98
C CYS A 183 16.39 -22.03 -9.49
N VAL A 184 15.41 -22.13 -8.59
CA VAL A 184 14.87 -23.40 -8.09
C VAL A 184 13.78 -23.88 -9.05
N GLN A 185 14.08 -24.93 -9.82
CA GLN A 185 13.23 -25.46 -10.91
C GLN A 185 11.79 -25.81 -10.48
N SER A 186 11.56 -26.17 -9.22
CA SER A 186 10.24 -26.60 -8.72
C SER A 186 9.33 -25.45 -8.29
N THR A 187 9.89 -24.27 -7.98
CA THR A 187 9.13 -23.14 -7.41
C THR A 187 9.18 -21.89 -8.28
N GLY A 188 10.11 -21.80 -9.26
CA GLY A 188 10.29 -20.62 -10.10
C GLY A 188 10.97 -19.44 -9.39
N GLU A 189 11.42 -19.65 -8.15
CA GLU A 189 12.13 -18.66 -7.34
C GLU A 189 13.62 -18.61 -7.74
N CYS A 190 14.22 -17.41 -7.80
CA CYS A 190 15.68 -17.25 -7.83
C CYS A 190 16.28 -17.10 -6.43
#